data_AF-A0A966IT75-F1
#
_entry.id   AF-A0A966IT75-F1
#
_cell.length_a   1.000
_cell.length_b   1.000
_cell.length_c   1.000
_cell.angle_alpha   90.00
_cell.angle_beta   90.00
_cell.angle_gamma   90.00
#
_symmetry.space_group_name_H-M   'P 1'
#
loop_
_entity.id
_entity.type
_entity.pdbx_description
1 polymer ?
#
loop_
_entity_poly.entity_id
_entity_poly.type
_entity_poly.pdbx_seq_one_letter_code
_entity_poly.pdbx_strand_id
1 'polypeptide(L)'
;LIEKKIFKKFSKNDGSPDGMTLDNRNNLWVCHYGGASISVFNKNSKLIHKIKFPAKNITNCCFGGSNNKDLFVSSALKGMSANDIKNFNKSGSFFIVNTNVLGKNLKSLKLSQPIDS
;
A
#
# COMPACT_ATOMS: atom_id res chain seq x y z
N LEU A 1 20.20 22.58 4.10
CA LEU A 1 18.97 22.63 3.29
C LEU A 1 18.78 21.26 2.65
N ILE A 2 17.62 20.60 2.78
CA ILE A 2 17.37 19.30 2.12
C ILE A 2 16.82 19.57 0.71
N GLU A 3 17.54 19.14 -0.32
CA GLU A 3 17.06 19.21 -1.70
C GLU A 3 16.10 18.05 -1.97
N LYS A 4 14.85 18.36 -2.35
CA LYS A 4 13.82 17.36 -2.64
C LYS A 4 13.85 17.00 -4.12
N LYS A 5 14.03 15.71 -4.43
CA LYS A 5 13.90 15.17 -5.79
C LYS A 5 12.62 14.35 -5.94
N ILE A 6 11.95 14.50 -7.09
CA ILE A 6 10.80 13.66 -7.42
C ILE A 6 11.28 12.22 -7.59
N PHE A 7 10.74 11.31 -6.77
CA PHE A 7 11.02 9.88 -6.89
C PHE A 7 10.25 9.26 -8.06
N LYS A 8 8.92 9.40 -8.10
CA LYS A 8 8.05 8.83 -9.15
C LYS A 8 6.88 9.76 -9.46
N LYS A 9 6.56 9.91 -10.75
CA LYS A 9 5.30 10.50 -11.22
C LYS A 9 4.36 9.37 -11.66
N PHE A 10 3.09 9.50 -11.31
CA PHE A 10 2.02 8.56 -11.68
C PHE A 10 1.12 9.18 -12.75
N SER A 11 0.65 8.36 -13.67
CA SER A 11 -0.32 8.77 -14.68
C SER A 11 -1.75 8.72 -14.11
N LYS A 12 -2.72 9.34 -14.79
CA LYS A 12 -4.14 9.23 -14.39
C LYS A 12 -4.63 7.78 -14.34
N ASN A 13 -4.10 6.93 -15.22
CA ASN A 13 -4.49 5.51 -15.31
C ASN A 13 -3.92 4.67 -14.15
N ASP A 14 -2.91 5.18 -13.44
CA ASP A 14 -2.38 4.53 -12.24
C ASP A 14 -3.24 4.83 -11.01
N GLY A 15 -4.24 5.70 -11.10
CA GLY A 15 -4.89 6.28 -9.94
C GLY A 15 -3.97 7.25 -9.19
N SER A 16 -4.27 7.50 -7.92
CA SER A 16 -3.49 8.40 -7.06
C SER A 16 -2.71 7.61 -6.01
N PRO A 17 -1.44 7.93 -5.75
CA PRO A 17 -0.70 7.31 -4.64
C PRO A 17 -1.35 7.71 -3.31
N ASP A 18 -1.61 6.73 -2.46
CA ASP A 18 -2.17 6.92 -1.12
C ASP A 18 -1.13 6.44 -0.08
N GLY A 19 -1.40 5.40 0.70
CA GLY A 19 -0.46 4.81 1.64
C GLY A 19 0.74 4.11 0.98
N MET A 20 1.84 4.04 1.72
CA MET A 20 3.09 3.43 1.26
C MET A 20 3.88 2.78 2.39
N THR A 21 4.71 1.80 2.05
CA THR A 21 5.65 1.17 3.01
C THR A 21 6.95 0.75 2.33
N LEU A 22 7.93 0.30 3.12
CA LEU A 22 9.20 -0.24 2.64
C LEU A 22 9.35 -1.71 3.05
N ASP A 23 9.89 -2.51 2.13
CA ASP A 23 10.40 -3.84 2.47
C ASP A 23 11.84 -3.78 3.02
N ASN A 24 12.35 -4.94 3.46
CA ASN A 24 13.71 -5.11 3.99
C ASN A 24 14.83 -4.87 2.96
N ARG A 25 14.50 -4.72 1.67
CA ARG A 25 15.42 -4.38 0.58
C ARG A 25 15.34 -2.89 0.19
N ASN A 26 14.58 -2.10 0.93
CA ASN A 26 14.29 -0.68 0.64
C ASN A 26 13.55 -0.46 -0.68
N ASN A 27 12.75 -1.42 -1.16
CA ASN A 27 11.79 -1.12 -2.23
C ASN A 27 10.56 -0.43 -1.65
N LEU A 28 10.04 0.54 -2.38
CA LEU A 28 8.85 1.32 -2.03
C LEU A 28 7.60 0.66 -2.58
N TRP A 29 6.69 0.30 -1.69
CA TRP A 29 5.37 -0.25 -1.99
C TRP A 29 4.35 0.88 -1.89
N VAL A 30 3.60 1.14 -2.96
CA VAL A 30 2.67 2.27 -3.05
C VAL A 30 1.27 1.77 -3.37
N CYS A 31 0.31 2.11 -2.52
CA CYS A 31 -1.12 1.87 -2.74
C CYS A 31 -1.69 2.87 -3.74
N HIS A 32 -2.56 2.39 -4.62
CA HIS A 32 -3.18 3.21 -5.66
C HIS A 32 -4.69 3.36 -5.45
N TYR A 33 -5.09 4.54 -4.98
CA TYR A 33 -6.49 4.92 -4.91
C TYR A 33 -7.05 5.11 -6.32
N GLY A 34 -8.16 4.44 -6.64
CA GLY A 34 -8.72 4.40 -8.00
C GLY A 34 -7.94 3.52 -8.99
N GLY A 35 -6.79 2.96 -8.59
CA GLY A 35 -5.88 2.21 -9.47
C GLY A 35 -5.88 0.69 -9.24
N ALA A 36 -6.70 0.18 -8.33
CA ALA A 36 -6.92 -1.23 -8.04
C ALA A 36 -5.63 -2.06 -7.83
N SER A 37 -4.58 -1.44 -7.30
CA SER A 37 -3.26 -2.06 -7.26
C SER A 37 -2.32 -1.50 -6.18
N ILE A 38 -1.26 -2.25 -5.93
CA ILE A 38 -0.05 -1.80 -5.25
C ILE A 38 1.12 -1.93 -6.24
N SER A 39 1.91 -0.88 -6.41
CA SER A 39 3.14 -0.91 -7.20
C SER A 39 4.36 -0.99 -6.28
N VAL A 40 5.38 -1.74 -6.69
CA VAL A 40 6.65 -1.87 -5.98
C VAL A 40 7.77 -1.29 -6.82
N PHE A 41 8.48 -0.30 -6.28
CA PHE A 41 9.58 0.40 -6.93
C PHE A 41 10.90 0.15 -6.21
N ASN A 42 11.98 -0.09 -6.95
CA ASN A 42 13.31 -0.11 -6.35
C ASN A 42 13.83 1.31 -6.07
N LYS A 43 15.01 1.43 -5.46
CA LYS A 43 15.66 2.73 -5.13
C LYS A 43 15.89 3.68 -6.32
N ASN A 44 15.85 3.18 -7.55
CA ASN A 44 16.01 3.96 -8.78
C ASN A 44 14.65 4.30 -9.43
N SER A 45 13.55 4.19 -8.69
CA SER A 45 12.17 4.46 -9.14
C SER A 45 11.68 3.54 -10.27
N LYS A 46 12.37 2.41 -10.51
CA LYS A 46 11.96 1.40 -11.49
C LYS A 46 10.88 0.52 -10.88
N LEU A 47 9.77 0.35 -11.60
CA LEU A 47 8.72 -0.60 -11.24
C LEU A 47 9.30 -2.02 -11.34
N ILE A 48 9.30 -2.75 -10.25
CA ILE A 48 9.79 -4.14 -10.18
C ILE A 48 8.68 -5.15 -9.92
N HIS A 49 7.53 -4.71 -9.42
CA HIS A 49 6.36 -5.57 -9.22
C HIS A 49 5.06 -4.75 -9.18
N LYS A 50 3.93 -5.38 -9.47
CA LYS A 50 2.59 -4.78 -9.34
C LYS A 50 1.58 -5.85 -8.93
N ILE A 51 0.90 -5.63 -7.81
CA ILE A 51 -0.16 -6.50 -7.27
C ILE A 51 -1.50 -5.90 -7.66
N LYS A 52 -2.37 -6.69 -8.29
CA LYS A 52 -3.74 -6.28 -8.62
C LYS A 52 -4.71 -6.77 -7.57
N PHE A 53 -5.75 -5.99 -7.31
CA PHE A 53 -6.77 -6.31 -6.31
C PHE A 53 -8.17 -6.29 -6.93
N PRO A 54 -9.12 -7.10 -6.42
CA PRO A 54 -10.54 -6.99 -6.73
C PRO A 54 -11.23 -5.82 -6.00
N ALA A 55 -10.47 -4.77 -5.67
CA ALA A 55 -10.90 -3.55 -4.99
C ALA A 55 -10.26 -2.36 -5.70
N LYS A 56 -11.06 -1.34 -6.03
CA LYS A 56 -10.63 -0.20 -6.86
C LYS A 56 -9.76 0.79 -6.09
N ASN A 57 -10.15 1.09 -4.85
CA ASN A 57 -9.49 2.10 -4.01
C ASN A 57 -8.63 1.41 -2.95
N ILE A 58 -7.38 1.12 -3.28
CA ILE A 58 -6.42 0.61 -2.29
C ILE A 58 -5.83 1.81 -1.55
N THR A 59 -5.99 1.85 -0.23
CA THR A 59 -5.74 3.06 0.56
C THR A 59 -4.44 2.99 1.35
N ASN A 60 -4.12 1.87 1.98
CA ASN A 60 -2.89 1.75 2.75
C ASN A 60 -2.39 0.32 2.81
N CYS A 61 -1.10 0.16 3.14
CA CYS A 61 -0.50 -1.14 3.38
C CYS A 61 0.61 -1.08 4.44
N CYS A 62 0.77 -2.16 5.19
CA CYS A 62 1.89 -2.36 6.10
C CYS A 62 2.28 -3.83 6.17
N PHE A 63 3.56 -4.09 6.40
CA PHE A 63 4.04 -5.43 6.70
C PHE A 63 3.77 -5.78 8.17
N GLY A 64 3.47 -7.05 8.43
CA GLY A 64 3.23 -7.58 9.77
C GLY A 64 3.12 -9.10 9.78
N GLY A 65 2.37 -9.61 10.76
CA GLY A 65 2.28 -11.05 11.03
C GLY A 65 3.51 -11.59 11.76
N SER A 66 3.47 -12.87 12.13
CA SER A 66 4.50 -13.50 12.98
C SER A 66 5.92 -13.41 12.40
N ASN A 67 6.04 -13.43 11.07
CA ASN A 67 7.33 -13.39 10.37
C ASN A 67 7.56 -12.09 9.60
N ASN A 68 6.75 -11.05 9.82
CA ASN A 68 6.80 -9.79 9.05
C ASN A 68 6.73 -10.00 7.52
N LYS A 69 6.08 -11.09 7.08
CA LYS A 69 6.02 -11.57 5.69
C LYS A 69 4.66 -11.28 5.03
N ASP A 70 3.66 -10.95 5.84
CA ASP A 70 2.31 -10.65 5.38
C ASP A 70 2.16 -9.14 5.19
N LEU A 71 1.61 -8.75 4.04
CA LEU A 71 1.22 -7.38 3.75
C LEU A 71 -0.27 -7.22 4.03
N PHE A 72 -0.57 -6.43 5.05
CA PHE A 72 -1.91 -6.02 5.45
C PHE A 72 -2.32 -4.82 4.59
N VAL A 73 -3.50 -4.86 3.98
CA VAL A 73 -3.93 -3.86 2.99
C VAL A 73 -5.37 -3.43 3.23
N SER A 74 -5.59 -2.13 3.36
CA SER A 74 -6.93 -1.55 3.45
C SER A 74 -7.42 -1.06 2.08
N SER A 75 -8.74 -1.08 1.90
CA SER A 75 -9.40 -0.49 0.74
C SER A 75 -10.65 0.30 1.14
N ALA A 76 -11.24 1.04 0.20
CA ALA A 76 -12.40 1.88 0.46
C ALA A 76 -13.48 1.79 -0.63
N LEU A 77 -14.72 2.14 -0.27
CA LEU A 77 -15.86 2.30 -1.19
C LEU A 77 -16.09 3.76 -1.59
N LYS A 78 -15.49 4.72 -0.87
CA LYS A 78 -15.76 6.15 -1.03
C LYS A 78 -15.55 6.59 -2.48
N GLY A 79 -16.55 7.29 -3.03
CA GLY A 79 -16.48 7.85 -4.39
C GLY A 79 -16.60 6.81 -5.52
N MET A 80 -16.97 5.56 -5.25
CA MET A 80 -17.23 4.57 -6.29
C MET A 80 -18.64 4.67 -6.84
N SER A 81 -18.79 4.49 -8.16
CA SER A 81 -20.08 4.32 -8.81
C SER A 81 -20.66 2.91 -8.58
N ALA A 82 -21.96 2.72 -8.82
CA ALA A 82 -22.58 1.40 -8.76
C ALA A 82 -21.91 0.39 -9.71
N ASN A 83 -21.50 0.84 -10.91
CA ASN A 83 -20.77 0.01 -11.86
C ASN A 83 -19.38 -0.37 -11.34
N ASP A 84 -18.67 0.55 -10.69
CA ASP A 84 -17.38 0.25 -10.05
C ASP A 84 -17.54 -0.77 -8.92
N ILE A 85 -18.57 -0.66 -8.10
CA ILE A 85 -18.83 -1.60 -7.01
C ILE A 85 -19.12 -3.00 -7.58
N LYS A 86 -19.84 -3.09 -8.70
CA LYS A 86 -20.07 -4.37 -9.39
C LYS A 86 -18.77 -4.98 -9.92
N ASN A 87 -17.90 -4.18 -10.54
CA ASN A 87 -16.65 -4.64 -11.14
C ASN A 87 -15.54 -4.92 -10.11
N PHE A 88 -15.55 -4.20 -8.99
CA PHE A 88 -14.60 -4.31 -7.88
C PHE A 88 -15.34 -4.66 -6.59
N ASN A 89 -15.98 -5.82 -6.59
CA ASN A 89 -16.90 -6.26 -5.54
C ASN A 89 -16.27 -6.51 -4.16
N LYS A 90 -14.95 -6.40 -4.03
CA LYS A 90 -14.23 -6.46 -2.74
C LYS A 90 -13.74 -5.09 -2.26
N SER A 91 -14.06 -3.99 -2.93
CA SER A 91 -13.77 -2.66 -2.40
C SER A 91 -14.38 -2.45 -1.00
N GLY A 92 -13.65 -1.80 -0.11
CA GLY A 92 -14.01 -1.66 1.31
C GLY A 92 -13.61 -2.84 2.18
N SER A 93 -13.15 -3.95 1.60
CA SER A 93 -12.59 -5.08 2.35
C SER A 93 -11.16 -4.80 2.81
N PHE A 94 -10.71 -5.62 3.75
CA PHE A 94 -9.33 -5.70 4.18
C PHE A 94 -8.67 -6.97 3.62
N PHE A 95 -7.44 -6.87 3.15
CA PHE A 95 -6.72 -7.97 2.52
C PHE A 95 -5.44 -8.29 3.28
N ILE A 96 -5.04 -9.57 3.23
CA ILE A 96 -3.74 -10.03 3.69
C ILE A 96 -3.08 -10.72 2.49
N VAL A 97 -1.89 -10.27 2.13
CA VAL A 97 -1.11 -10.83 1.01
C VAL A 97 0.16 -11.44 1.57
N ASN A 98 0.35 -12.76 1.42
CA ASN A 98 1.61 -13.39 1.75
C ASN A 98 2.66 -13.00 0.70
N THR A 99 3.78 -12.41 1.13
CA THR A 99 4.81 -11.92 0.21
C THR A 99 6.07 -12.78 0.30
N ASN A 100 6.97 -12.71 -0.69
CA ASN A 100 8.27 -13.40 -0.63
C ASN A 100 9.40 -12.53 -0.06
N VAL A 101 9.06 -11.39 0.52
CA VAL A 101 9.99 -10.46 1.17
C VAL A 101 9.53 -10.18 2.59
N LEU A 102 10.39 -9.55 3.39
CA LEU A 102 10.02 -9.15 4.75
C LEU A 102 9.80 -7.65 4.79
N GLY A 103 8.98 -7.19 5.71
CA GLY A 103 8.88 -5.79 6.06
C GLY A 103 10.20 -5.23 6.58
N LYS A 104 10.38 -3.93 6.44
CA LYS A 104 11.52 -3.24 7.05
C LYS A 104 11.39 -3.28 8.57
N ASN A 105 12.44 -3.72 9.27
CA ASN A 105 12.51 -3.62 10.72
C ASN A 105 12.65 -2.14 11.12
N LEU A 106 11.57 -1.58 11.64
CA LEU A 106 11.52 -0.20 12.13
C LEU A 106 11.65 -0.19 13.65
N LYS A 107 12.37 0.80 14.20
CA LYS A 107 12.35 1.03 15.65
C LYS A 107 10.96 1.52 16.04
N SER A 108 10.26 0.74 16.85
CA SER A 108 8.95 1.14 17.39
C SER A 108 9.13 2.20 18.47
N LEU A 109 8.35 3.28 18.40
CA LEU A 109 8.11 4.17 19.52
C LEU A 109 6.85 3.69 20.23
N LYS A 110 6.96 3.42 21.54
CA LYS A 110 5.80 3.04 22.35
C LYS A 110 5.20 4.30 22.97
N LEU A 111 3.89 4.44 22.86
CA LEU A 111 3.17 5.44 23.65
C LEU A 111 3.25 5.02 25.13
N SER A 112 3.54 5.98 26.01
CA SER A 112 3.77 5.74 27.44
C SER A 112 2.46 5.63 28.23
N GLN A 113 1.36 6.15 27.69
CA GLN A 113 0.05 6.03 28.32
C GLN A 113 -0.67 4.78 27.82
N PRO A 114 -1.26 3.97 28.71
CA PRO A 114 -2.18 2.92 28.29
C PRO A 114 -3.36 3.56 27.54
N ILE A 115 -3.78 2.93 26.45
CA ILE A 115 -5.03 3.27 25.78
C ILE A 115 -6.09 2.46 26.50
N ASP A 116 -6.77 3.08 27.47
CA ASP A 116 -7.95 2.48 28.09
C ASP A 116 -9.08 2.40 27.05
N SER A 117 -9.75 1.25 27.00
CA SER A 117 -10.84 0.93 26.08
C SER A 117 -12.15 1.60 26.43
#